data_AF-A0A1C6VRL3-F1
#
_entry.id   AF-A0A1C6VRL3-F1
#
_cell.length_a   1.000
_cell.length_b   1.000
_cell.length_c   1.000
_cell.angle_alpha   90.00
_cell.angle_beta   90.00
_cell.angle_gamma   90.00
#
_symmetry.space_group_name_H-M   'P 1'
#
loop_
_entity.id
_entity.type
_entity.pdbx_description
1 polymer ?
#
loop_
_entity_poly.entity_id
_entity_poly.type
_entity_poly.pdbx_seq_one_letter_code
_entity_poly.pdbx_strand_id
1 'polypeptide(L)'
;MTDDGYPDPGTGAEQGPNRTRLILGGGLAVVLLAVIGASGGWILAGEAEPITPPASGVTTPTPSGDATPKVSASPPQQRPTAVRTTTAGGLTVPELVGTDFVRARQELRDRKLGWRLVFGTGSGRGVERTSPEPGTPVRRGITVTLWVAGPAPALPVPDLVAQECGDAADDLVEAGFYPSYRTLRRGPVTAQEPEPGATAHWNDKVTLTCGDEPPTDPEASPPVTP
;
A
#
# COMPACT_ATOMS: atom_id res chain seq x y z
N MET A 1 -43.77 15.65 -70.99
CA MET A 1 -42.51 15.08 -71.52
C MET A 1 -41.56 15.05 -70.34
N THR A 2 -41.64 13.96 -69.56
CA THR A 2 -40.63 12.86 -69.48
C THR A 2 -39.33 13.38 -68.84
N ASP A 3 -38.73 12.78 -67.82
CA ASP A 3 -38.67 11.37 -67.41
C ASP A 3 -38.02 11.31 -66.02
N ASP A 4 -38.56 10.49 -65.12
CA ASP A 4 -37.93 10.08 -63.85
C ASP A 4 -36.77 9.12 -64.16
N GLY A 5 -35.56 9.47 -63.70
CA GLY A 5 -34.36 8.65 -63.91
C GLY A 5 -33.65 8.33 -62.60
N TYR A 6 -34.17 7.36 -61.85
CA TYR A 6 -33.47 6.65 -60.78
C TYR A 6 -32.49 5.63 -61.40
N PRO A 7 -31.19 5.66 -61.06
CA PRO A 7 -30.37 4.46 -61.15
C PRO A 7 -30.26 3.75 -59.80
N ASP A 8 -30.63 2.49 -59.87
CA ASP A 8 -30.59 1.41 -58.89
C ASP A 8 -29.16 1.14 -58.34
N PRO A 9 -29.03 0.76 -57.05
CA PRO A 9 -27.79 0.27 -56.46
C PRO A 9 -27.37 -1.10 -57.03
N GLY A 10 -26.34 -1.08 -57.86
CA GLY A 10 -25.64 -2.28 -58.30
C GLY A 10 -25.12 -3.13 -57.13
N THR A 11 -25.75 -4.28 -56.97
CA THR A 11 -25.36 -5.44 -56.18
C THR A 11 -23.93 -5.90 -56.48
N GLY A 12 -23.07 -5.90 -55.47
CA GLY A 12 -21.87 -6.73 -55.39
C GLY A 12 -22.02 -7.68 -54.22
N ALA A 13 -22.46 -8.90 -54.50
CA ALA A 13 -22.60 -9.99 -53.55
C ALA A 13 -21.25 -10.39 -52.94
N GLU A 14 -21.30 -10.72 -51.64
CA GLU A 14 -20.63 -11.85 -50.99
C GLU A 14 -19.13 -12.07 -51.25
N GLN A 15 -18.30 -11.65 -50.29
CA GLN A 15 -17.19 -12.48 -49.77
C GLN A 15 -16.96 -12.20 -48.27
N GLY A 16 -17.71 -12.88 -47.40
CA GLY A 16 -17.10 -13.39 -46.17
C GLY A 16 -16.56 -14.81 -46.44
N PRO A 17 -15.78 -15.45 -45.54
CA PRO A 17 -14.94 -14.94 -44.46
C PRO A 17 -13.51 -15.50 -44.58
N ASN A 18 -12.48 -14.67 -44.72
CA ASN A 18 -11.12 -15.16 -44.50
C ASN A 18 -10.85 -15.28 -42.99
N ARG A 19 -11.28 -16.43 -42.46
CA ARG A 19 -10.80 -17.03 -41.22
C ARG A 19 -9.33 -17.39 -41.40
N THR A 20 -8.45 -16.41 -41.34
CA THR A 20 -7.04 -16.69 -41.07
C THR A 20 -6.86 -16.60 -39.57
N ARG A 21 -7.15 -17.74 -38.92
CA ARG A 21 -6.64 -18.07 -37.58
C ARG A 21 -5.12 -17.95 -37.63
N LEU A 22 -4.58 -16.78 -37.28
CA LEU A 22 -3.23 -16.70 -36.73
C LEU A 22 -3.35 -16.85 -35.22
N ILE A 23 -3.45 -18.11 -34.80
CA ILE A 23 -3.04 -18.52 -33.46
C ILE A 23 -1.52 -18.41 -33.47
N LEU A 24 -1.00 -17.24 -33.14
CA LEU A 24 0.43 -17.04 -32.96
C LEU A 24 0.72 -16.93 -31.46
N GLY A 25 0.95 -18.11 -30.89
CA GLY A 25 1.96 -18.32 -29.85
C GLY A 25 1.80 -17.50 -28.58
N GLY A 26 0.81 -17.86 -27.77
CA GLY A 26 0.91 -17.70 -26.32
C GLY A 26 2.08 -18.53 -25.79
N GLY A 27 3.26 -17.91 -25.71
CA GLY A 27 4.41 -18.43 -24.98
C GLY A 27 4.30 -18.02 -23.52
N LEU A 28 3.61 -18.84 -22.74
CA LEU A 28 3.47 -18.70 -21.29
C LEU A 28 4.86 -18.86 -20.65
N ALA A 29 5.47 -17.75 -20.24
CA ALA A 29 6.74 -17.75 -19.52
C ALA A 29 6.51 -18.25 -18.08
N VAL A 30 6.52 -19.57 -17.89
CA VAL A 30 6.56 -20.18 -16.56
C VAL A 30 8.02 -20.24 -16.11
N VAL A 31 8.47 -19.20 -15.42
CA VAL A 31 9.72 -19.25 -14.64
C VAL A 31 9.36 -19.79 -13.26
N LEU A 32 9.35 -21.11 -13.11
CA LEU A 32 9.35 -21.79 -11.81
C LEU A 32 10.78 -21.78 -11.25
N LEU A 33 11.16 -20.70 -10.57
CA LEU A 33 12.33 -20.70 -9.70
C LEU A 33 11.94 -21.31 -8.35
N ALA A 34 12.09 -22.64 -8.28
CA ALA A 34 12.17 -23.36 -7.02
C ALA A 34 13.46 -22.95 -6.28
N VAL A 35 13.35 -21.97 -5.37
CA VAL A 35 14.40 -21.72 -4.37
C VAL A 35 14.29 -22.83 -3.33
N ILE A 36 14.99 -23.92 -3.60
CA ILE A 36 15.33 -24.95 -2.62
C ILE A 36 16.17 -24.28 -1.53
N GLY A 37 15.79 -24.55 -0.28
CA GLY A 37 16.34 -23.93 0.91
C GLY A 37 17.85 -24.05 1.03
N ALA A 38 18.46 -22.96 1.50
CA ALA A 38 19.70 -22.99 2.23
C ALA A 38 19.43 -22.35 3.60
N SER A 39 19.17 -23.21 4.57
CA SER A 39 19.49 -22.96 5.97
C SER A 39 20.94 -22.49 6.07
N GLY A 40 21.14 -21.19 6.25
CA GLY A 40 22.44 -20.56 6.46
C GLY A 40 22.39 -19.69 7.70
N GLY A 41 22.64 -20.31 8.86
CA GLY A 41 22.86 -19.62 10.11
C GLY A 41 24.18 -18.83 10.09
N TRP A 42 24.09 -17.57 10.47
CA TRP A 42 25.15 -16.59 10.72
C TRP A 42 24.45 -15.61 11.70
N ILE A 43 24.93 -15.23 12.88
CA ILE A 43 26.25 -14.77 13.36
C ILE A 43 26.15 -14.83 14.90
N LEU A 44 27.00 -15.60 15.61
CA LEU A 44 28.19 -15.11 16.33
C LEU A 44 28.01 -13.76 17.07
N ALA A 45 27.40 -13.80 18.26
CA ALA A 45 27.41 -12.67 19.19
C ALA A 45 28.12 -13.06 20.49
N GLY A 46 29.38 -12.63 20.58
CA GLY A 46 30.15 -12.25 21.78
C GLY A 46 29.94 -13.03 23.08
N GLU A 47 30.78 -14.03 23.31
CA GLU A 47 31.17 -14.45 24.66
C GLU A 47 32.13 -13.38 25.20
N ALA A 48 31.59 -12.42 25.96
CA ALA A 48 32.40 -11.53 26.76
C ALA A 48 32.75 -12.25 28.06
N GLU A 49 33.96 -12.79 28.15
CA GLU A 49 34.56 -13.20 29.43
C GLU A 49 34.62 -11.99 30.38
N PRO A 50 34.22 -12.16 31.66
CA PRO A 50 34.78 -11.37 32.73
C PRO A 50 35.67 -12.24 33.62
N ILE A 51 36.98 -12.14 33.36
CA ILE A 51 38.07 -12.04 34.34
C ILE A 51 37.63 -11.99 35.82
N THR A 52 37.80 -13.11 36.52
CA THR A 52 38.00 -13.16 37.98
C THR A 52 39.49 -13.27 38.30
N PRO A 53 39.97 -12.49 39.27
CA PRO A 53 40.76 -13.09 40.35
C PRO A 53 40.46 -12.45 41.73
N PRO A 54 41.00 -12.98 42.84
CA PRO A 54 40.71 -14.29 43.41
C PRO A 54 40.22 -14.20 44.87
N ALA A 55 39.52 -15.22 45.33
CA ALA A 55 39.26 -15.45 46.76
C ALA A 55 40.45 -16.16 47.40
N SER A 56 40.92 -15.67 48.55
CA SER A 56 41.20 -16.44 49.78
C SER A 56 41.97 -15.62 50.81
N GLY A 57 41.48 -15.64 52.06
CA GLY A 57 42.37 -15.59 53.23
C GLY A 57 41.93 -14.74 54.42
N VAL A 58 41.59 -15.45 55.51
CA VAL A 58 42.10 -15.20 56.89
C VAL A 58 41.35 -14.19 57.81
N THR A 59 40.58 -14.81 58.73
CA THR A 59 40.66 -14.69 60.20
C THR A 59 39.95 -13.55 60.95
N THR A 60 39.07 -13.97 61.87
CA THR A 60 38.48 -13.26 63.04
C THR A 60 39.56 -12.72 64.00
N PRO A 61 39.34 -11.61 64.75
CA PRO A 61 38.57 -11.70 66.00
C PRO A 61 37.71 -10.48 66.40
N THR A 62 36.75 -10.79 67.28
CA THR A 62 35.92 -9.95 68.16
C THR A 62 36.73 -8.87 68.91
N PRO A 63 36.14 -7.69 69.20
CA PRO A 63 35.73 -7.43 70.59
C PRO A 63 34.35 -6.76 70.74
N SER A 64 33.78 -6.98 71.92
CA SER A 64 32.54 -6.41 72.44
C SER A 64 32.53 -4.88 72.48
N GLY A 65 31.36 -4.30 72.20
CA GLY A 65 31.03 -2.90 72.45
C GLY A 65 29.53 -2.75 72.60
N ASP A 66 29.07 -2.71 73.84
CA ASP A 66 27.72 -2.32 74.25
C ASP A 66 27.47 -0.84 73.86
N ALA A 67 26.48 -0.56 73.02
CA ALA A 67 25.78 0.72 72.94
C ALA A 67 24.66 0.69 71.88
N THR A 68 23.42 0.86 72.33
CA THR A 68 22.23 1.20 71.52
C THR A 68 22.48 2.39 70.58
N PRO A 69 21.97 2.37 69.34
CA PRO A 69 21.17 3.52 68.92
C PRO A 69 19.93 3.16 68.08
N LYS A 70 18.82 3.80 68.50
CA LYS A 70 17.74 4.37 67.70
C LYS A 70 18.15 4.66 66.24
N VAL A 71 17.31 4.26 65.28
CA VAL A 71 16.80 5.03 64.11
C VAL A 71 16.44 4.07 62.98
N SER A 72 15.14 3.98 62.69
CA SER A 72 14.61 3.57 61.39
C SER A 72 15.04 4.58 60.33
N ALA A 73 15.80 4.13 59.34
CA ALA A 73 15.81 4.68 57.98
C ALA A 73 16.49 3.68 57.04
N SER A 74 15.69 2.85 56.35
CA SER A 74 16.19 2.03 55.25
C SER A 74 16.53 2.91 54.03
N PRO A 75 17.67 2.67 53.34
CA PRO A 75 18.00 3.33 52.08
C PRO A 75 17.01 2.95 50.96
N PRO A 76 16.83 3.80 49.91
CA PRO A 76 15.98 3.47 48.79
C PRO A 76 16.66 2.37 47.98
N GLN A 77 16.22 1.14 48.18
CA GLN A 77 16.55 0.06 47.27
C GLN A 77 15.91 0.41 45.94
N GLN A 78 16.76 0.81 44.98
CA GLN A 78 16.39 1.00 43.59
C GLN A 78 15.69 -0.27 43.14
N ARG A 79 14.36 -0.26 43.19
CA ARG A 79 13.55 -1.26 42.54
C ARG A 79 13.93 -1.09 41.07
N PRO A 80 14.57 -2.07 40.41
CA PRO A 80 14.62 -2.01 38.97
C PRO A 80 13.17 -1.88 38.53
N THR A 81 12.83 -0.73 37.96
CA THR A 81 11.70 -0.63 37.05
C THR A 81 12.07 -1.52 35.90
N ALA A 82 11.94 -2.84 36.09
CA ALA A 82 11.64 -3.74 35.01
C ALA A 82 10.38 -3.11 34.40
N VAL A 83 10.58 -2.39 33.29
CA VAL A 83 9.48 -1.96 32.44
C VAL A 83 8.72 -3.24 32.20
N ARG A 84 7.55 -3.27 32.79
CA ARG A 84 6.69 -4.42 32.75
C ARG A 84 6.30 -4.57 31.29
N THR A 85 7.02 -5.43 30.55
CA THR A 85 6.64 -5.89 29.22
C THR A 85 5.41 -6.78 29.39
N THR A 86 4.29 -6.17 29.74
CA THR A 86 2.96 -6.75 29.71
C THR A 86 2.23 -6.09 28.56
N THR A 87 1.42 -6.72 27.73
CA THR A 87 0.90 -8.08 27.62
C THR A 87 -0.11 -8.00 26.47
N ALA A 88 -0.21 -9.04 25.64
CA ALA A 88 -1.39 -9.40 24.83
C ALA A 88 -1.90 -8.43 23.74
N GLY A 89 -1.68 -8.83 22.48
CA GLY A 89 -2.74 -8.87 21.45
C GLY A 89 -3.37 -7.56 20.96
N GLY A 90 -2.80 -6.40 21.29
CA GLY A 90 -3.25 -5.11 20.77
C GLY A 90 -2.75 -4.86 19.35
N LEU A 91 -3.62 -4.33 18.49
CA LEU A 91 -3.20 -3.80 17.19
C LEU A 91 -2.36 -2.55 17.43
N THR A 92 -1.12 -2.52 16.94
CA THR A 92 -0.21 -1.36 17.04
C THR A 92 0.11 -0.83 15.66
N VAL A 93 0.50 0.44 15.59
CA VAL A 93 1.06 1.02 14.36
C VAL A 93 2.40 0.33 14.06
N PRO A 94 2.57 -0.25 12.85
CA PRO A 94 3.83 -0.87 12.46
C PRO A 94 4.97 0.14 12.29
N GLU A 95 6.20 -0.37 12.34
CA GLU A 95 7.41 0.37 11.96
C GLU A 95 7.45 0.55 10.44
N LEU A 96 7.02 1.71 9.96
CA LEU A 96 6.96 2.01 8.52
C LEU A 96 8.03 3.00 8.07
N VAL A 97 8.70 3.68 8.99
CA VAL A 97 9.74 4.67 8.66
C VAL A 97 10.89 4.00 7.91
N GLY A 98 11.33 4.61 6.82
CA GLY A 98 12.34 4.06 5.90
C GLY A 98 11.81 3.02 4.91
N THR A 99 10.57 2.55 5.05
CA THR A 99 9.95 1.59 4.11
C THR A 99 9.39 2.33 2.90
N ASP A 100 9.44 1.71 1.70
CA ASP A 100 8.75 2.25 0.51
C ASP A 100 7.25 2.39 0.76
N PHE A 101 6.67 3.52 0.34
CA PHE A 101 5.29 3.85 0.66
C PHE A 101 4.25 2.85 0.11
N VAL A 102 4.55 2.13 -0.98
CA VAL A 102 3.65 1.11 -1.55
C VAL A 102 3.60 -0.11 -0.65
N ARG A 103 4.76 -0.54 -0.12
CA ARG A 103 4.84 -1.63 0.86
C ARG A 103 4.22 -1.22 2.19
N ALA A 104 4.46 0.02 2.63
CA ALA A 104 3.85 0.55 3.85
C ALA A 104 2.31 0.55 3.77
N ARG A 105 1.75 0.93 2.60
CA ARG A 105 0.32 0.83 2.32
C ARG A 105 -0.19 -0.60 2.45
N GLN A 106 0.49 -1.56 1.82
CA GLN A 106 0.11 -2.98 1.88
C GLN A 106 0.11 -3.49 3.32
N GLU A 107 1.14 -3.19 4.10
CA GLU A 107 1.22 -3.62 5.49
C GLU A 107 0.07 -3.04 6.35
N LEU A 108 -0.30 -1.78 6.14
CA LEU A 108 -1.45 -1.18 6.81
C LEU A 108 -2.77 -1.85 6.40
N ARG A 109 -2.95 -2.15 5.11
CA ARG A 109 -4.11 -2.87 4.58
C ARG A 109 -4.25 -4.26 5.21
N ASP A 110 -3.16 -5.02 5.28
CA ASP A 110 -3.16 -6.37 5.84
C ASP A 110 -3.50 -6.37 7.34
N ARG A 111 -3.10 -5.31 8.05
CA ARG A 111 -3.46 -5.04 9.44
C ARG A 111 -4.86 -4.43 9.62
N LYS A 112 -5.61 -4.21 8.53
CA LYS A 112 -6.93 -3.57 8.50
C LYS A 112 -6.93 -2.17 9.14
N LEU A 113 -5.84 -1.44 8.94
CA LEU A 113 -5.69 -0.04 9.29
C LEU A 113 -5.96 0.81 8.05
N GLY A 114 -6.61 1.96 8.25
CA GLY A 114 -6.71 2.97 7.20
C GLY A 114 -5.37 3.67 7.01
N TRP A 115 -5.17 4.29 5.85
CA TRP A 115 -3.98 5.09 5.58
C TRP A 115 -4.32 6.39 4.87
N ARG A 116 -3.48 7.40 5.07
CA ARG A 116 -3.44 8.63 4.30
C ARG A 116 -1.99 8.92 3.95
N LEU A 117 -1.68 9.06 2.67
CA LEU A 117 -0.33 9.42 2.21
C LEU A 117 -0.28 10.93 1.99
N VAL A 118 0.82 11.54 2.45
CA VAL A 118 1.17 12.94 2.21
C VAL A 118 2.55 12.92 1.57
N PHE A 119 2.61 13.31 0.29
CA PHE A 119 3.87 13.33 -0.45
C PHE A 119 4.62 14.64 -0.20
N GLY A 120 5.93 14.52 -0.01
CA GLY A 120 6.84 15.64 0.17
C GLY A 120 7.39 16.16 -1.16
N THR A 121 8.40 17.02 -1.07
CA THR A 121 9.10 17.62 -2.22
C THR A 121 10.56 17.18 -2.28
N GLY A 122 10.97 16.22 -1.45
CA GLY A 122 12.32 15.68 -1.41
C GLY A 122 12.55 14.66 -2.52
N SER A 123 13.44 13.71 -2.24
CA SER A 123 13.76 12.61 -3.16
C SER A 123 13.56 11.26 -2.48
N GLY A 124 13.20 10.27 -3.28
CA GLY A 124 12.94 8.91 -2.82
C GLY A 124 11.46 8.63 -2.55
N ARG A 125 11.21 7.39 -2.13
CA ARG A 125 9.86 6.82 -1.98
C ARG A 125 9.61 6.28 -0.57
N GLY A 126 10.56 6.50 0.33
CA GLY A 126 10.48 6.06 1.71
C GLY A 126 9.50 6.93 2.52
N VAL A 127 8.85 6.30 3.50
CA VAL A 127 8.09 7.00 4.53
C VAL A 127 9.08 7.61 5.54
N GLU A 128 8.98 8.89 5.79
CA GLU A 128 9.85 9.61 6.74
C GLU A 128 9.25 9.65 8.14
N ARG A 129 7.92 9.69 8.23
CA ARG A 129 7.19 9.80 9.48
C ARG A 129 5.79 9.21 9.34
N THR A 130 5.26 8.70 10.46
CA THR A 130 3.85 8.33 10.58
C THR A 130 3.18 9.05 11.74
N SER A 131 1.86 9.16 11.66
CA SER A 131 1.00 9.61 12.77
C SER A 131 -0.26 8.74 12.78
N PRO A 132 -0.52 7.97 13.84
CA PRO A 132 0.26 7.88 15.08
C PRO A 132 1.69 7.33 14.89
N GLU A 133 2.55 7.53 15.90
CA GLU A 133 3.94 7.06 15.86
C GLU A 133 3.99 5.53 15.87
N PRO A 134 5.06 4.91 15.32
CA PRO A 134 5.25 3.47 15.39
C PRO A 134 5.18 2.92 16.82
N GLY A 135 4.65 1.70 16.97
CA GLY A 135 4.43 1.08 18.27
C GLY A 135 3.22 1.61 19.05
N THR A 136 2.60 2.72 18.61
CA THR A 136 1.41 3.27 19.28
C THR A 136 0.26 2.26 19.22
N PRO A 137 -0.41 1.96 20.36
CA PRO A 137 -1.59 1.10 20.36
C PRO A 137 -2.77 1.79 19.66
N VAL A 138 -3.39 1.08 18.73
CA VAL A 138 -4.51 1.56 17.91
C VAL A 138 -5.67 0.56 17.92
N ARG A 139 -6.86 1.03 17.54
CA ARG A 139 -8.01 0.14 17.30
C ARG A 139 -8.10 -0.19 15.80
N ARG A 140 -9.03 -1.05 15.39
CA ARG A 140 -9.28 -1.26 13.96
C ARG A 140 -9.95 -0.02 13.35
N GLY A 141 -9.66 0.27 12.09
CA GLY A 141 -10.30 1.36 11.36
C GLY A 141 -9.75 2.77 11.64
N ILE A 142 -8.69 2.93 12.44
CA ILE A 142 -7.99 4.23 12.50
C ILE A 142 -7.17 4.42 11.23
N THR A 143 -7.05 5.67 10.81
CA THR A 143 -6.23 6.07 9.68
C THR A 143 -4.85 6.50 10.14
N VAL A 144 -3.80 5.82 9.68
CA VAL A 144 -2.41 6.23 9.87
C VAL A 144 -2.03 7.19 8.74
N THR A 145 -1.56 8.39 9.08
CA THR A 145 -1.01 9.32 8.10
C THR A 145 0.47 9.02 7.92
N LEU A 146 0.93 8.90 6.68
CA LEU A 146 2.31 8.64 6.29
C LEU A 146 2.81 9.82 5.49
N TRP A 147 3.94 10.39 5.90
CA TRP A 147 4.66 11.41 5.15
C TRP A 147 5.75 10.72 4.33
N VAL A 148 5.72 10.90 3.02
CA VAL A 148 6.66 10.30 2.07
C VAL A 148 7.69 11.35 1.68
N ALA A 149 8.96 10.94 1.56
CA ALA A 149 10.07 11.85 1.28
C ALA A 149 9.91 12.63 -0.03
N GLY A 150 9.61 11.92 -1.12
CA GLY A 150 9.49 12.48 -2.45
C GLY A 150 8.06 12.80 -2.89
N PRO A 151 7.92 13.36 -4.11
CA PRO A 151 6.63 13.67 -4.71
C PRO A 151 5.84 12.40 -5.05
N ALA A 152 4.53 12.57 -5.23
CA ALA A 152 3.67 11.51 -5.72
C ALA A 152 4.15 11.07 -7.12
N PRO A 153 4.37 9.76 -7.36
CA PRO A 153 4.76 9.30 -8.68
C PRO A 153 3.63 9.50 -9.69
N ALA A 154 4.00 9.92 -10.90
CA ALA A 154 3.10 9.98 -12.04
C ALA A 154 2.90 8.58 -12.62
N LEU A 155 1.64 8.25 -12.93
CA LEU A 155 1.18 6.98 -13.46
C LEU A 155 0.13 7.21 -14.56
N PRO A 156 0.07 6.32 -15.56
CA PRO A 156 -1.02 6.35 -16.54
C PRO A 156 -2.32 5.88 -15.89
N VAL A 157 -3.42 6.57 -16.17
CA VAL A 157 -4.76 6.17 -15.75
C VAL A 157 -5.18 4.93 -16.56
N PRO A 158 -5.65 3.84 -15.92
CA PRO A 158 -6.11 2.65 -16.64
C PRO A 158 -7.38 2.93 -17.46
N ASP A 159 -7.63 2.09 -18.47
CA ASP A 159 -8.91 2.06 -19.17
C ASP A 159 -9.89 1.18 -18.42
N LEU A 160 -10.99 1.78 -17.96
CA LEU A 160 -12.00 1.12 -17.12
C LEU A 160 -13.37 1.11 -17.79
N VAL A 161 -13.49 1.68 -18.99
CA VAL A 161 -14.77 1.77 -19.70
C VAL A 161 -15.28 0.37 -19.99
N ALA A 162 -16.60 0.18 -19.86
CA ALA A 162 -17.29 -1.10 -19.98
C ALA A 162 -16.97 -2.16 -18.90
N GLN A 163 -16.05 -1.90 -17.96
CA GLN A 163 -15.88 -2.75 -16.78
C GLN A 163 -17.00 -2.52 -15.76
N GLU A 164 -17.29 -3.53 -14.93
CA GLU A 164 -18.20 -3.36 -13.80
C GLU A 164 -17.64 -2.35 -12.79
N CYS A 165 -18.48 -1.45 -12.29
CA CYS A 165 -18.03 -0.38 -11.39
C CYS A 165 -17.46 -0.83 -10.04
N GLY A 166 -17.68 -2.09 -9.66
CA GLY A 166 -16.98 -2.73 -8.54
C GLY A 166 -15.53 -3.04 -8.91
N ASP A 167 -15.34 -3.83 -9.96
CA ASP A 167 -14.03 -4.28 -10.44
C ASP A 167 -13.14 -3.09 -10.85
N ALA A 168 -13.71 -2.12 -11.56
CA ALA A 168 -12.99 -0.90 -11.95
C ALA A 168 -12.44 -0.12 -10.75
N ALA A 169 -13.10 -0.20 -9.59
CA ALA A 169 -12.65 0.47 -8.37
C ALA A 169 -11.46 -0.26 -7.73
N ASP A 170 -11.47 -1.59 -7.78
CA ASP A 170 -10.37 -2.41 -7.29
C ASP A 170 -9.15 -2.23 -8.17
N ASP A 171 -9.32 -2.20 -9.50
CA ASP A 171 -8.26 -1.92 -10.48
C ASP A 171 -7.64 -0.53 -10.25
N LEU A 172 -8.45 0.50 -9.98
CA LEU A 172 -7.95 1.83 -9.63
C LEU A 172 -7.10 1.81 -8.34
N VAL A 173 -7.57 1.15 -7.29
CA VAL A 173 -6.85 1.07 -6.02
C VAL A 173 -5.54 0.31 -6.18
N GLU A 174 -5.54 -0.76 -6.97
CA GLU A 174 -4.33 -1.52 -7.31
C GLU A 174 -3.33 -0.66 -8.08
N ALA A 175 -3.80 0.04 -9.11
CA ALA A 175 -3.03 1.01 -9.89
C ALA A 175 -2.54 2.21 -9.07
N GLY A 176 -3.09 2.44 -7.88
CA GLY A 176 -2.64 3.49 -6.96
C GLY A 176 -3.43 4.79 -7.04
N PHE A 177 -4.61 4.76 -7.66
CA PHE A 177 -5.55 5.86 -7.74
C PHE A 177 -6.67 5.73 -6.71
N TYR A 178 -7.44 6.80 -6.52
CA TYR A 178 -8.60 6.82 -5.63
C TYR A 178 -9.90 6.85 -6.43
N PRO A 179 -10.77 5.83 -6.34
CA PRO A 179 -12.04 5.82 -7.04
C PRO A 179 -12.99 6.88 -6.46
N SER A 180 -13.58 7.68 -7.33
CA SER A 180 -14.65 8.63 -7.04
C SER A 180 -15.81 8.32 -7.97
N TYR A 181 -17.05 8.50 -7.53
CA TYR A 181 -18.22 8.16 -8.36
C TYR A 181 -19.08 9.39 -8.58
N ARG A 182 -19.38 9.67 -9.85
CA ARG A 182 -20.33 10.72 -10.24
C ARG A 182 -21.77 10.24 -10.11
N THR A 183 -22.01 8.95 -10.34
CA THR A 183 -23.32 8.31 -10.27
C THR A 183 -23.34 7.20 -9.22
N LEU A 184 -24.42 6.42 -9.18
CA LEU A 184 -24.52 5.25 -8.31
C LEU A 184 -23.50 4.19 -8.74
N ARG A 185 -22.97 3.44 -7.77
CA ARG A 185 -22.00 2.35 -8.00
C ARG A 185 -22.68 1.09 -8.54
N ARG A 186 -23.36 1.18 -9.69
CA ARG A 186 -24.11 0.08 -10.32
C ARG A 186 -23.97 0.12 -11.83
N GLY A 187 -23.92 -1.06 -12.42
CA GLY A 187 -23.73 -1.23 -13.85
C GLY A 187 -22.27 -1.01 -14.27
N PRO A 188 -22.02 -1.07 -15.59
CA PRO A 188 -20.70 -0.83 -16.14
C PRO A 188 -20.31 0.65 -16.05
N VAL A 189 -19.00 0.90 -16.10
CA VAL A 189 -18.44 2.24 -16.28
C VAL A 189 -18.73 2.70 -17.71
N THR A 190 -19.38 3.84 -17.83
CA THR A 190 -19.77 4.46 -19.09
C THR A 190 -18.87 5.64 -19.42
N ALA A 191 -18.26 6.26 -18.40
CA ALA A 191 -17.24 7.28 -18.59
C ALA A 191 -16.30 7.32 -17.39
N GLN A 192 -15.07 7.76 -17.62
CA GLN A 192 -14.09 8.03 -16.58
C GLN A 192 -13.43 9.39 -16.81
N GLU A 193 -13.00 10.03 -15.73
CA GLU A 193 -12.25 11.27 -15.76
C GLU A 193 -11.14 11.21 -14.69
N PRO A 194 -9.85 11.31 -15.03
CA PRO A 194 -9.29 11.55 -16.37
C PRO A 194 -9.52 10.41 -17.38
N GLU A 195 -9.34 10.73 -18.67
CA GLU A 195 -9.43 9.78 -19.77
C GLU A 195 -8.38 8.65 -19.67
N PRO A 196 -8.65 7.47 -20.26
CA PRO A 196 -7.68 6.37 -20.31
C PRO A 196 -6.32 6.81 -20.87
N GLY A 197 -5.24 6.39 -20.21
CA GLY A 197 -3.87 6.72 -20.60
C GLY A 197 -3.40 8.14 -20.22
N ALA A 198 -4.28 9.00 -19.71
CA ALA A 198 -3.87 10.29 -19.16
C ALA A 198 -2.87 10.10 -18.02
N THR A 199 -1.95 11.06 -17.86
CA THR A 199 -0.98 11.03 -16.74
C THR A 199 -1.60 11.68 -15.50
N ALA A 200 -1.70 10.93 -14.41
CA ALA A 200 -2.14 11.40 -13.11
C ALA A 200 -1.14 10.98 -12.03
N HIS A 201 -1.24 11.53 -10.83
CA HIS A 201 -0.36 11.19 -9.72
C HIS A 201 -0.98 10.14 -8.80
N TRP A 202 -0.13 9.44 -8.06
CA TRP A 202 -0.58 8.49 -7.05
C TRP A 202 -1.54 9.13 -6.02
N ASN A 203 -2.59 8.41 -5.67
CA ASN A 203 -3.77 8.84 -4.89
C ASN A 203 -4.60 9.97 -5.52
N ASP A 204 -4.34 10.39 -6.76
CA ASP A 204 -5.26 11.25 -7.46
C ASP A 204 -6.61 10.55 -7.64
N LYS A 205 -7.66 11.37 -7.70
CA LYS A 205 -9.01 10.87 -7.86
C LYS A 205 -9.30 10.60 -9.33
N VAL A 206 -9.83 9.42 -9.62
CA VAL A 206 -10.43 9.09 -10.91
C VAL A 206 -11.92 8.97 -10.71
N THR A 207 -12.69 9.80 -11.41
CA THR A 207 -14.15 9.88 -11.31
C THR A 207 -14.79 8.95 -12.33
N LEU A 208 -15.55 7.98 -11.85
CA LEU A 208 -16.31 7.02 -12.62
C LEU A 208 -17.77 7.46 -12.75
N THR A 209 -18.29 7.35 -13.97
CA THR A 209 -19.71 7.40 -14.27
C THR A 209 -20.14 5.98 -14.59
N CYS A 210 -21.07 5.47 -13.79
CA CYS A 210 -21.61 4.13 -13.87
C CYS A 210 -23.08 4.18 -14.27
N GLY A 211 -23.52 3.28 -15.11
CA GLY A 211 -24.92 3.15 -15.47
C GLY A 211 -25.13 2.16 -16.61
N ASP A 212 -26.39 1.84 -16.85
CA ASP A 212 -26.79 0.94 -17.93
C ASP A 212 -26.84 1.64 -19.30
N GLU A 213 -26.65 2.97 -19.33
CA GLU A 213 -26.68 3.77 -20.55
C GLU A 213 -25.27 3.83 -21.15
N PRO A 214 -25.07 3.40 -22.42
CA PRO A 214 -23.74 3.36 -23.03
C PRO A 214 -23.09 4.76 -23.02
N PRO A 215 -21.75 4.85 -23.07
CA PRO A 215 -21.06 6.12 -23.23
C PRO A 215 -21.67 6.88 -24.41
N THR A 216 -22.36 8.00 -24.17
CA THR A 216 -22.48 9.01 -25.21
C THR A 216 -21.12 9.65 -25.30
N ASP A 217 -20.34 9.28 -26.33
CA ASP A 217 -19.17 10.04 -26.72
C ASP A 217 -19.53 11.53 -26.70
N PRO A 218 -18.66 12.43 -26.17
CA PRO A 218 -18.76 13.83 -26.49
C PRO A 218 -18.36 14.01 -27.96
N GLU A 219 -19.19 13.52 -28.87
CA GLU A 219 -19.02 13.69 -30.31
C GLU A 219 -19.16 15.18 -30.61
N ALA A 220 -18.01 15.75 -31.00
CA ALA A 220 -17.84 16.87 -31.91
C ALA A 220 -19.10 17.69 -32.18
N SER A 221 -19.18 18.88 -31.55
CA SER A 221 -19.97 19.98 -32.12
C SER A 221 -19.61 20.10 -33.61
N PRO A 222 -20.54 19.91 -34.56
CA PRO A 222 -20.24 20.17 -35.95
C PRO A 222 -19.94 21.67 -36.11
N PRO A 223 -18.97 22.07 -36.95
CA PRO A 223 -18.78 23.48 -37.25
C PRO A 223 -20.05 24.00 -37.95
N VAL A 224 -20.75 24.91 -37.27
CA VAL A 224 -21.80 25.72 -37.90
C VAL A 224 -21.12 26.59 -38.96
N THR A 225 -21.30 26.24 -40.22
CA THR A 225 -20.83 27.06 -41.34
C THR A 225 -21.98 28.01 -41.74
N PRO A 226 -21.72 29.32 -41.92
CA PRO A 226 -22.75 30.32 -42.23
C PRO A 226 -23.36 30.19 -43.62
#